data_AF-A0A2K3LIQ6-F1
#
_entry.id   AF-A0A2K3LIQ6-F1
#
_cell.length_a   1.000
_cell.length_b   1.000
_cell.length_c   1.000
_cell.angle_alpha   90.00
_cell.angle_beta   90.00
_cell.angle_gamma   90.00
#
_symmetry.space_group_name_H-M   'P 1'
#
loop_
_entity.id
_entity.type
_entity.pdbx_description
1 polymer ?
#
loop_
_entity_poly.entity_id
_entity_poly.type
_entity_poly.pdbx_seq_one_letter_code
_entity_poly.pdbx_strand_id
1 'polypeptide(L)'
;MQWVPVYRLSNGVGVENALVLEMVMTFILVFTMCATVFDPKATKRYNAPPLNIVVVVNDQNARKQVQMPPLNRFSPLAIGLIVGANILVGGPFDGASMNPVLSFGPALVTWSWSNHWVYWVGPFIGGGIAGFVYDFAFITK
;
A
#
# COMPACT_ATOMS: atom_id res chain seq x y z
N MET A 1 -20.99 -21.81 11.56
CA MET A 1 -21.30 -20.38 11.36
C MET A 1 -20.01 -19.61 11.55
N GLN A 2 -19.51 -18.98 10.49
CA GLN A 2 -18.30 -18.14 10.56
C GLN A 2 -18.75 -16.68 10.60
N TRP A 3 -18.63 -16.04 11.76
CA TRP A 3 -19.11 -14.67 12.00
C TRP A 3 -18.12 -13.58 11.57
N VAL A 4 -16.87 -13.99 11.28
CA VAL A 4 -15.82 -13.08 10.82
C VAL A 4 -15.61 -13.32 9.32
N PRO A 5 -15.79 -12.29 8.46
CA PRO A 5 -15.46 -12.41 7.04
C PRO A 5 -13.95 -12.62 6.89
N VAL A 6 -13.56 -13.65 6.15
CA VAL A 6 -12.16 -14.01 5.86
C VAL A 6 -11.94 -13.91 4.37
N TYR A 7 -10.77 -13.39 3.99
CA TYR A 7 -10.30 -13.36 2.61
C TYR A 7 -10.09 -14.80 2.12
N ARG A 8 -10.81 -15.16 1.07
CA ARG A 8 -10.79 -16.49 0.47
C ARG A 8 -11.11 -16.39 -1.01
N LEU A 9 -10.58 -17.33 -1.76
CA LEU A 9 -10.90 -17.46 -3.17
C LEU A 9 -12.37 -17.86 -3.33
N SER A 10 -13.01 -17.25 -4.32
CA SER A 10 -14.35 -17.63 -4.75
C SER A 10 -14.36 -19.02 -5.40
N ASN A 11 -15.50 -19.70 -5.35
CA ASN A 11 -15.64 -21.05 -5.89
C ASN A 11 -15.37 -21.04 -7.41
N GLY A 12 -14.38 -21.83 -7.84
CA GLY A 12 -13.98 -21.94 -9.26
C GLY A 12 -12.88 -20.97 -9.71
N VAL A 13 -12.37 -20.11 -8.82
CA VAL A 13 -11.20 -19.26 -9.10
C VAL A 13 -9.92 -20.05 -8.80
N GLY A 14 -9.07 -20.23 -9.82
CA GLY A 14 -7.75 -20.82 -9.66
C GLY A 14 -6.83 -19.94 -8.79
N VAL A 15 -5.90 -20.58 -8.08
CA VAL A 15 -4.96 -19.90 -7.17
C VAL A 15 -4.05 -18.93 -7.94
N GLU A 16 -3.73 -19.28 -9.19
CA GLU A 16 -3.00 -18.47 -10.13
C GLU A 16 -3.70 -17.15 -10.47
N ASN A 17 -5.03 -17.17 -10.65
CA ASN A 17 -5.79 -15.97 -11.00
C ASN A 17 -5.88 -15.01 -9.81
N ALA A 18 -6.09 -15.55 -8.60
CA ALA A 18 -6.07 -14.77 -7.37
C ALA A 18 -4.69 -14.15 -7.10
N LEU A 19 -3.61 -14.89 -7.36
CA LEU A 19 -2.26 -14.37 -7.20
C LEU A 19 -1.97 -13.21 -8.16
N VAL A 20 -2.38 -13.33 -9.42
CA VAL A 20 -2.23 -12.27 -10.42
C VAL A 20 -3.07 -11.05 -10.04
N LEU A 21 -4.31 -11.23 -9.58
CA LEU A 21 -5.17 -10.14 -9.16
C LEU A 21 -4.58 -9.37 -7.96
N GLU A 22 -4.16 -10.06 -6.90
CA GLU A 22 -3.49 -9.44 -5.75
C GLU A 22 -2.21 -8.69 -6.16
N MET A 23 -1.41 -9.26 -7.08
CA MET A 23 -0.20 -8.63 -7.60
C MET A 23 -0.51 -7.34 -8.36
N VAL A 24 -1.47 -7.37 -9.29
CA VAL A 24 -1.84 -6.22 -10.13
C VAL A 24 -2.45 -5.11 -9.27
N MET A 25 -3.35 -5.45 -8.36
CA MET A 25 -3.99 -4.44 -7.51
C MET A 25 -3.02 -3.82 -6.52
N THR A 26 -2.12 -4.61 -5.94
CA THR A 26 -1.05 -4.08 -5.09
C THR A 26 -0.06 -3.24 -5.89
N PHE A 27 0.25 -3.63 -7.13
CA PHE A 27 1.07 -2.81 -8.03
C PHE A 27 0.44 -1.44 -8.25
N ILE A 28 -0.85 -1.39 -8.60
CA ILE A 28 -1.57 -0.13 -8.85
C ILE A 28 -1.60 0.73 -7.57
N LEU A 29 -1.84 0.12 -6.41
CA LEU A 29 -1.88 0.80 -5.12
C LEU A 29 -0.51 1.41 -4.77
N VAL A 30 0.55 0.62 -4.83
CA VAL A 30 1.92 1.06 -4.48
C VAL A 30 2.44 2.05 -5.51
N PHE A 31 2.13 1.89 -6.80
CA PHE A 31 2.48 2.86 -7.82
C PHE A 31 1.79 4.22 -7.57
N THR A 32 0.49 4.20 -7.24
CA THR A 32 -0.26 5.41 -6.88
C THR A 32 0.30 6.06 -5.61
N MET A 33 0.72 5.25 -4.63
CA MET A 33 1.39 5.74 -3.43
C MET A 33 2.72 6.40 -3.79
N CYS A 34 3.58 5.78 -4.58
CA CYS A 34 4.84 6.37 -5.06
C CYS A 34 4.61 7.70 -5.77
N ALA A 35 3.63 7.76 -6.68
CA ALA A 35 3.30 8.98 -7.41
C ALA A 35 2.74 10.12 -6.53
N THR A 36 2.00 9.79 -5.47
CA THR A 36 1.27 10.81 -4.67
C THR A 36 1.95 11.16 -3.35
N VAL A 37 2.66 10.21 -2.73
CA VAL A 37 3.29 10.35 -1.42
C VAL A 37 4.78 10.63 -1.56
N PHE A 38 5.45 9.98 -2.50
CA PHE A 38 6.92 10.00 -2.58
C PHE A 38 7.48 10.90 -3.67
N ASP A 39 6.66 11.57 -4.49
CA ASP A 39 7.15 12.52 -5.49
C ASP A 39 7.76 13.78 -4.83
N PRO A 40 9.10 13.95 -4.86
CA PRO A 40 9.78 15.09 -4.24
C PRO A 40 9.67 16.37 -5.07
N LYS A 41 9.17 16.29 -6.32
CA LYS A 41 9.02 17.47 -7.20
C LYS A 41 7.88 18.38 -6.73
N ALA A 42 6.90 17.85 -6.00
CA ALA A 42 5.84 18.64 -5.37
C ALA A 42 6.38 19.55 -4.25
N THR A 43 7.42 19.12 -3.54
CA THR A 43 8.00 19.83 -2.39
C THR A 43 8.79 21.07 -2.80
N LYS A 44 9.57 20.99 -3.90
CA LYS A 44 10.32 22.14 -4.44
C LYS A 44 9.41 23.24 -5.00
N ARG A 45 8.19 22.90 -5.44
CA ARG A 45 7.22 23.84 -6.03
C ARG A 45 6.47 24.68 -5.01
N TYR A 46 6.34 24.19 -3.77
CA TYR A 46 5.40 24.79 -2.81
C TYR A 46 6.02 25.85 -1.88
N ASN A 47 7.35 26.08 -1.90
CA ASN A 47 8.06 26.93 -0.91
C ASN A 47 7.42 26.84 0.49
N ALA A 48 7.07 25.61 0.89
CA ALA A 48 6.23 25.41 2.04
C ALA A 48 7.00 25.90 3.26
N PRO A 49 6.43 26.79 4.10
CA PRO A 49 7.08 27.12 5.35
C PRO A 49 7.28 25.80 6.12
N PRO A 50 8.50 25.53 6.61
CA PRO A 50 8.80 24.27 7.27
C PRO A 50 7.82 24.10 8.43
N LEU A 51 7.11 22.97 8.45
CA LEU A 51 6.29 22.62 9.60
C LEU A 51 7.27 22.28 10.73
N ASN A 52 7.53 23.28 11.57
CA ASN A 52 8.53 23.24 12.63
C ASN A 52 8.03 22.38 13.79
N ILE A 53 7.96 21.06 13.59
CA ILE A 53 7.84 20.12 14.71
C ILE A 53 9.26 19.96 15.26
N VAL A 54 9.59 20.81 16.23
CA VAL A 54 10.82 20.66 17.01
C VAL A 54 10.65 19.40 17.87
N VAL A 55 11.04 18.24 17.35
CA VAL A 55 11.31 17.09 18.21
C VAL A 55 12.55 17.47 19.01
N VAL A 56 12.35 17.89 20.26
CA VAL A 56 13.44 18.15 21.19
C VAL A 56 14.02 16.80 21.59
N VAL A 57 14.92 16.28 20.76
CA VAL A 57 15.88 15.27 21.21
C VAL A 57 16.73 15.97 22.26
N ASN A 58 16.78 15.43 23.48
CA ASN A 58 17.61 15.94 24.56
C ASN A 58 19.09 15.64 24.27
N ASP A 59 19.63 16.30 23.24
CA ASP A 59 21.04 16.31 22.89
C ASP A 59 21.42 17.77 22.62
N GLN A 60 22.28 18.31 23.49
CA GLN A 60 22.63 19.73 23.53
C GLN A 60 23.45 20.19 22.32
N ASN A 61 23.89 19.28 21.43
CA ASN A 61 24.94 19.60 20.46
C ASN A 61 24.53 19.57 18.98
N ALA A 62 23.31 19.14 18.62
CA ALA A 62 22.77 19.41 17.29
C ALA A 62 21.26 19.17 17.24
N ARG A 63 20.48 20.25 17.22
CA ARG A 63 19.06 20.16 16.82
C ARG A 63 18.97 19.89 15.32
N LYS A 64 19.14 18.63 14.91
CA LYS A 64 18.77 18.20 13.56
C LYS A 64 17.24 18.20 13.46
N GLN A 65 16.72 19.28 12.90
CA GLN A 65 15.34 19.36 12.42
C GLN A 65 15.17 18.31 11.34
N VAL A 66 14.52 17.18 11.67
CA VAL A 66 14.07 16.22 10.66
C VAL A 66 12.92 16.88 9.91
N GLN A 67 13.24 17.59 8.83
CA GLN A 67 12.25 18.19 7.94
C GLN A 67 11.52 17.08 7.21
N MET A 68 10.31 16.78 7.66
CA MET A 68 9.40 15.93 6.91
C MET A 68 8.93 16.73 5.70
N PRO A 69 9.08 16.22 4.47
CA PRO A 69 8.49 16.89 3.31
C PRO A 69 6.96 16.99 3.54
N PRO A 70 6.32 18.14 3.24
CA PRO A 70 4.86 18.23 3.28
C PRO A 70 4.25 17.15 2.39
N LEU A 71 3.48 16.26 2.99
CA LEU A 71 2.69 15.26 2.29
C LEU A 71 1.64 15.98 1.42
N ASN A 72 1.46 15.56 0.17
CA ASN A 72 0.45 16.16 -0.69
C ASN A 72 -0.94 15.97 -0.04
N ARG A 73 -1.70 17.06 0.10
CA ARG A 73 -3.02 17.05 0.79
C ARG A 73 -4.02 16.06 0.19
N PHE A 74 -3.87 15.73 -1.09
CA PHE A 74 -4.76 14.81 -1.82
C PHE A 74 -4.29 13.35 -1.82
N SER A 75 -3.09 13.02 -1.31
CA SER A 75 -2.60 11.63 -1.31
C SER A 75 -3.54 10.66 -0.60
N PRO A 76 -4.08 10.96 0.59
CA PRO A 76 -4.98 10.02 1.28
C PRO A 76 -6.26 9.76 0.49
N LEU A 77 -6.77 10.77 -0.22
CA LEU A 77 -7.97 10.64 -1.05
C LEU A 77 -7.70 9.78 -2.29
N ALA A 78 -6.57 9.99 -2.96
CA ALA A 78 -6.18 9.18 -4.11
C ALA A 78 -5.98 7.70 -3.74
N ILE A 79 -5.32 7.45 -2.60
CA ILE A 79 -5.13 6.10 -2.06
C ILE A 79 -6.49 5.46 -1.70
N GLY A 80 -7.39 6.21 -1.05
CA GLY A 80 -8.72 5.68 -0.72
C GLY A 80 -9.55 5.33 -1.95
N LEU A 81 -9.53 6.17 -2.99
CA LEU A 81 -10.26 5.93 -4.23
C LEU A 81 -9.71 4.72 -5.00
N ILE A 82 -8.39 4.54 -5.06
CA ILE A 82 -7.81 3.41 -5.78
C ILE A 82 -8.06 2.09 -5.06
N VAL A 83 -7.99 2.07 -3.72
CA VAL A 83 -8.38 0.89 -2.93
C VAL A 83 -9.85 0.56 -3.16
N GLY A 84 -10.74 1.56 -3.14
CA GLY A 84 -12.16 1.36 -3.42
C GLY A 84 -12.42 0.79 -4.83
N ALA A 85 -11.76 1.34 -5.85
CA ALA A 85 -11.85 0.84 -7.22
C ALA A 85 -11.34 -0.60 -7.34
N ASN A 86 -10.22 -0.91 -6.71
CA ASN A 86 -9.65 -2.26 -6.69
C ASN A 86 -10.58 -3.26 -5.98
N ILE A 87 -11.25 -2.88 -4.88
CA ILE A 87 -12.23 -3.75 -4.22
C ILE A 87 -13.43 -4.04 -5.13
N LEU A 88 -13.89 -3.08 -5.94
CA LEU A 88 -14.97 -3.33 -6.90
C LEU A 88 -14.58 -4.35 -7.98
N VAL A 89 -13.29 -4.42 -8.33
CA VAL A 89 -12.77 -5.34 -9.35
C VAL A 89 -12.44 -6.71 -8.75
N GLY A 90 -11.62 -6.77 -7.70
CA GLY A 90 -11.11 -8.03 -7.12
C GLY A 90 -11.97 -8.62 -6.00
N GLY A 91 -12.85 -7.82 -5.38
CA GLY A 91 -13.68 -8.25 -4.26
C GLY A 91 -14.45 -9.56 -4.49
N PRO A 92 -15.09 -9.79 -5.64
CA PRO A 92 -15.80 -11.04 -5.94
C PRO A 92 -14.90 -12.27 -6.15
N PHE A 93 -13.60 -12.08 -6.36
CA PHE A 93 -12.68 -13.15 -6.76
C PHE A 93 -11.81 -13.63 -5.61
N ASP A 94 -11.03 -12.73 -5.00
CA ASP A 94 -10.06 -13.02 -3.94
C ASP A 94 -10.29 -12.21 -2.65
N GLY A 95 -11.25 -11.30 -2.67
CA GLY A 95 -11.57 -10.40 -1.56
C GLY A 95 -10.77 -9.10 -1.55
N ALA A 96 -9.87 -8.88 -2.51
CA ALA A 96 -9.09 -7.65 -2.69
C ALA A 96 -8.32 -7.21 -1.43
N SER A 97 -7.45 -8.08 -0.91
CA SER A 97 -6.73 -7.84 0.33
C SER A 97 -5.72 -6.70 0.20
N MET A 98 -4.86 -6.75 -0.82
CA MET A 98 -3.77 -5.79 -1.09
C MET A 98 -2.81 -5.55 0.09
N ASN A 99 -2.98 -6.29 1.18
CA ASN A 99 -2.32 -6.06 2.45
C ASN A 99 -2.28 -7.36 3.28
N PRO A 100 -1.09 -7.97 3.43
CA PRO A 100 -0.94 -9.21 4.19
C PRO A 100 -1.45 -9.10 5.64
N VAL A 101 -1.29 -7.95 6.29
CA VAL A 101 -1.73 -7.73 7.68
C VAL A 101 -3.26 -7.73 7.78
N LEU A 102 -3.93 -7.16 6.78
CA LEU A 102 -5.39 -7.13 6.72
C LEU A 102 -5.98 -8.53 6.54
N SER A 103 -5.32 -9.38 5.74
CA SER A 103 -5.74 -10.77 5.58
C SER A 103 -5.38 -11.67 6.76
N PHE A 104 -4.29 -11.38 7.47
CA PHE A 104 -3.78 -12.19 8.58
C PHE A 104 -4.71 -12.17 9.80
N GLY A 105 -5.24 -10.99 10.17
CA GLY A 105 -6.10 -10.86 11.35
C GLY A 105 -7.32 -11.79 11.34
N PRO A 106 -8.16 -11.77 10.29
CA PRO A 106 -9.30 -12.68 10.16
C PRO A 106 -8.90 -14.15 10.08
N ALA A 107 -7.79 -14.47 9.40
CA ALA A 107 -7.28 -15.84 9.28
C ALA A 107 -6.88 -16.42 10.65
N LEU A 108 -6.23 -15.60 11.49
CA LEU A 108 -5.83 -16.00 12.84
C LEU A 108 -7.02 -16.25 13.77
N VAL A 109 -8.03 -15.36 13.73
CA VAL A 109 -9.22 -15.47 14.60
C VAL A 109 -10.11 -16.66 14.20
N THR A 110 -10.19 -16.97 12.91
CA THR A 110 -11.03 -18.05 12.39
C THR A 110 -10.31 -19.38 12.21
N TRP A 111 -9.00 -19.42 12.48
CA TRP A 111 -8.14 -20.59 12.23
C TRP A 111 -8.19 -21.11 10.78
N SER A 112 -8.45 -20.22 9.81
CA SER A 112 -8.57 -20.57 8.39
C SER A 112 -7.35 -20.06 7.62
N TRP A 113 -6.48 -21.00 7.23
CA TRP A 113 -5.22 -20.72 6.52
C TRP A 113 -5.25 -21.12 5.04
N SER A 114 -6.42 -21.49 4.52
CA SER A 114 -6.56 -21.94 3.14
C SER A 114 -6.11 -20.86 2.14
N ASN A 115 -5.12 -21.19 1.31
CA ASN A 115 -4.54 -20.29 0.30
C ASN A 115 -4.01 -18.94 0.85
N HIS A 116 -3.74 -18.85 2.15
CA HIS A 116 -3.34 -17.59 2.79
C HIS A 116 -2.00 -17.03 2.26
N TRP A 117 -1.11 -17.92 1.80
CA TRP A 117 0.18 -17.57 1.23
C TRP A 117 0.09 -16.62 0.01
N VAL A 118 -1.01 -16.68 -0.74
CA VAL A 118 -1.26 -15.82 -1.92
C VAL A 118 -1.29 -14.35 -1.52
N TYR A 119 -1.87 -14.03 -0.36
CA TYR A 119 -1.97 -12.67 0.18
C TYR A 119 -0.65 -12.15 0.76
N TRP A 120 0.40 -12.96 0.81
CA TRP A 120 1.75 -12.51 1.12
C TRP A 120 2.56 -12.35 -0.16
N VAL A 121 2.60 -13.40 -0.99
CA VAL A 121 3.42 -13.44 -2.21
C VAL A 121 2.93 -12.42 -3.23
N GLY A 122 1.62 -12.30 -3.44
CA GLY A 122 1.03 -11.34 -4.38
C GLY A 122 1.41 -9.90 -4.04
N PRO A 123 1.11 -9.41 -2.82
CA PRO A 123 1.44 -8.04 -2.44
C PRO A 123 2.94 -7.72 -2.42
N PHE A 124 3.80 -8.66 -2.01
CA PHE A 124 5.25 -8.42 -2.03
C PHE A 124 5.78 -8.26 -3.46
N ILE A 125 5.35 -9.11 -4.39
CA ILE A 125 5.78 -9.02 -5.78
C ILE A 125 5.19 -7.77 -6.42
N GLY A 126 3.89 -7.52 -6.25
CA GLY A 126 3.20 -6.35 -6.83
C GLY A 126 3.79 -5.03 -6.34
N GLY A 127 4.03 -4.90 -5.03
CA GLY A 127 4.64 -3.73 -4.43
C GLY A 127 6.10 -3.55 -4.83
N GLY A 128 6.88 -4.64 -4.87
CA GLY A 128 8.27 -4.60 -5.31
C GLY A 128 8.42 -4.14 -6.76
N ILE A 129 7.60 -4.67 -7.67
CA ILE A 129 7.59 -4.27 -9.09
C ILE A 129 7.16 -2.80 -9.23
N ALA A 130 6.14 -2.36 -8.49
CA ALA A 130 5.68 -0.97 -8.54
C ALA A 130 6.77 0.02 -8.11
N GLY A 131 7.46 -0.26 -7.00
CA GLY A 131 8.58 0.54 -6.54
C GLY A 131 9.71 0.58 -7.56
N PHE A 132 10.08 -0.59 -8.11
CA PHE A 132 11.14 -0.69 -9.11
C PHE A 132 10.80 0.06 -10.40
N VAL A 133 9.58 -0.09 -10.93
CA VAL A 133 9.12 0.61 -12.13
C VAL A 133 9.11 2.13 -11.91
N TYR A 134 8.65 2.59 -10.74
CA TYR A 134 8.61 4.00 -10.42
C TYR A 134 10.02 4.60 -10.31
N ASP A 135 10.93 3.92 -9.61
CA ASP A 135 12.31 4.35 -9.43
C ASP A 135 13.08 4.43 -10.77
N PHE A 136 12.93 3.38 -11.59
CA PHE A 136 13.56 3.33 -12.91
C PHE A 136 12.98 4.37 -13.89
N ALA A 137 11.66 4.58 -13.89
CA ALA A 137 11.02 5.46 -14.87
C ALA A 137 11.06 6.96 -14.50
N PHE A 138 10.98 7.30 -13.21
CA PHE A 138 10.75 8.68 -12.75
C PHE A 138 11.86 9.28 -11.88
N ILE A 139 12.61 8.47 -11.13
CA ILE A 139 13.69 8.96 -10.24
C ILE A 139 15.03 9.00 -10.98
N THR A 140 15.29 8.05 -11.86
CA THR A 140 16.58 7.94 -12.58
C THR A 140 16.66 8.83 -13.84
N LYS A 141 15.63 9.64 -14.12
CA LYS A 141 15.60 10.67 -15.20
C LYS A 141 15.48 12.08 -14.63
#